data_AF-A0A444VWW4-F1
#
_entry.id   AF-A0A444VWW4-F1
#
_cell.length_a   1.000
_cell.length_b   1.000
_cell.length_c   1.000
_cell.angle_alpha   90.00
_cell.angle_beta   90.00
_cell.angle_gamma   90.00
#
_symmetry.space_group_name_H-M   'P 1'
#
loop_
_entity.id
_entity.type
_entity.pdbx_description
1 polymer ?
#
loop_
_entity_poly.entity_id
_entity_poly.type
_entity_poly.pdbx_seq_one_letter_code
_entity_poly.pdbx_strand_id
1 'polypeptide(L)'
;MTIKYKYTKYQVARTAKADAFSNNKWYLIKCCDELRATYQIKILLSNAISKKGKLIVKVKKECLLKNDLKQLMKENKSKILCKKHSILL
;
A
#
# COMPACT_ATOMS: atom_id res chain seq x y z
N MET A 1 24.87 -14.13 18.51
CA MET A 1 23.74 -14.13 19.47
C MET A 1 22.47 -13.69 18.76
N THR A 2 21.47 -14.56 18.67
CA THR A 2 20.17 -14.22 18.06
C THR A 2 19.25 -13.68 19.15
N ILE A 3 19.06 -12.36 19.21
CA ILE A 3 18.19 -11.72 20.19
C ILE A 3 16.72 -12.04 19.83
N LYS A 4 16.01 -12.76 20.71
CA LYS A 4 14.57 -13.00 20.60
C LYS A 4 13.81 -11.81 21.19
N TYR A 5 13.28 -10.94 20.34
CA TYR A 5 12.40 -9.86 20.77
C TYR A 5 10.98 -10.40 20.99
N LYS A 6 10.42 -10.23 22.20
CA LYS A 6 9.04 -10.59 22.51
C LYS A 6 8.12 -9.46 22.07
N TYR A 7 7.13 -9.77 21.22
CA TYR A 7 6.21 -8.75 20.75
C TYR A 7 5.36 -8.21 21.93
N THR A 8 5.35 -6.89 22.14
CA THR A 8 4.51 -6.25 23.17
C THR A 8 3.24 -5.66 22.53
N LYS A 9 2.17 -5.48 23.32
CA LYS A 9 0.89 -4.91 22.83
C LYS A 9 1.00 -3.49 22.26
N TYR A 10 2.10 -2.80 22.53
CA TYR A 10 2.39 -1.45 22.04
C TYR A 10 3.27 -1.45 20.78
N GLN A 11 3.77 -2.61 20.35
CA GLN A 11 4.54 -2.71 19.13
C GLN A 11 3.62 -2.77 17.92
N VAL A 12 3.61 -1.67 17.16
CA VAL A 12 2.95 -1.59 15.86
C VAL A 12 3.80 -2.30 14.82
N ALA A 13 3.17 -3.07 13.93
CA ALA A 13 3.85 -3.68 12.80
C ALA A 13 4.61 -2.61 11.98
N ARG A 14 5.95 -2.69 11.97
CA ARG A 14 6.81 -1.70 11.28
C ARG A 14 7.03 -2.02 9.81
N THR A 15 6.47 -3.12 9.33
CA THR A 15 6.67 -3.62 7.99
C THR A 15 5.34 -3.84 7.29
N ALA A 16 5.36 -3.66 5.98
CA ALA A 16 4.27 -4.01 5.10
C ALA A 16 4.85 -4.80 3.93
N LYS A 17 4.15 -5.87 3.54
CA LYS A 17 4.50 -6.68 2.38
C LYS A 17 3.55 -6.36 1.23
N ALA A 18 4.09 -6.23 0.03
CA ALA A 18 3.30 -6.14 -1.19
C ALA A 18 2.80 -7.54 -1.58
N ASP A 19 1.63 -7.62 -2.20
CA ASP A 19 1.06 -8.87 -2.68
C ASP A 19 1.82 -9.41 -3.90
N ALA A 20 2.37 -8.51 -4.72
CA ALA A 20 3.21 -8.89 -5.87
C ALA A 20 4.24 -7.82 -6.22
N PHE A 21 5.27 -8.23 -6.96
CA PHE A 21 6.32 -7.37 -7.51
C PHE A 21 6.49 -7.66 -9.01
N SER A 22 6.55 -6.61 -9.83
CA SER A 22 6.85 -6.76 -11.26
C SER A 22 7.33 -5.44 -11.84
N ASN A 23 8.43 -5.43 -12.60
CA ASN A 23 8.96 -4.27 -13.33
C ASN A 23 9.04 -2.99 -12.46
N ASN A 24 9.68 -3.08 -11.29
CA ASN A 24 9.80 -2.00 -10.29
C ASN A 24 8.44 -1.45 -9.78
N LYS A 25 7.36 -2.21 -9.95
CA LYS A 25 6.04 -1.92 -9.39
C LYS A 25 5.77 -2.86 -8.23
N TRP A 26 5.35 -2.26 -7.14
CA TRP A 26 4.88 -2.93 -5.93
C TRP A 26 3.36 -2.97 -6.01
N TYR A 27 2.75 -4.14 -5.90
CA TYR A 27 1.31 -4.27 -6.00
C TYR A 27 0.69 -4.51 -4.62
N LEU A 28 -0.36 -3.77 -4.32
CA LEU A 28 -1.22 -3.98 -3.17
C LEU A 28 -2.65 -4.21 -3.66
N ILE A 29 -3.22 -5.38 -3.43
CA ILE A 29 -4.58 -5.75 -3.84
C ILE A 29 -5.49 -5.65 -2.62
N LYS A 30 -6.56 -4.87 -2.73
CA LYS A 30 -7.54 -4.69 -1.67
C LYS A 30 -8.96 -4.90 -2.19
N CYS A 31 -9.67 -5.79 -1.52
CA CYS A 31 -11.07 -6.08 -1.78
C CYS A 31 -11.92 -5.32 -0.75
N CYS A 32 -12.10 -4.01 -0.93
CA CYS A 32 -12.81 -3.15 0.01
C CYS A 32 -13.65 -2.09 -0.70
N ASP A 33 -14.75 -1.67 -0.07
CA ASP A 33 -15.67 -0.69 -0.64
C ASP A 33 -15.22 0.75 -0.40
N GLU A 34 -14.38 0.98 0.63
CA GLU A 34 -13.73 2.26 0.90
C GLU A 34 -12.24 2.07 1.18
N LEU A 35 -11.40 2.99 0.70
CA LEU A 35 -9.96 2.95 0.96
C LEU A 35 -9.42 4.33 1.39
N ARG A 36 -8.71 4.31 2.52
CA ARG A 36 -8.00 5.44 3.15
C ARG A 36 -6.49 5.31 2.92
N ALA A 37 -5.73 6.36 3.27
CA ALA A 37 -4.27 6.36 3.28
C ALA A 37 -3.73 5.57 4.48
N THR A 38 -3.97 4.26 4.49
CA THR A 38 -3.56 3.37 5.59
C THR A 38 -2.04 3.36 5.78
N TYR A 39 -1.61 3.00 6.99
CA TYR A 39 -0.19 2.86 7.29
C TYR A 39 0.51 1.85 6.36
N GLN A 40 -0.17 0.78 5.98
CA GLN A 40 0.31 -0.20 4.99
C GLN A 40 0.65 0.48 3.64
N ILE A 41 -0.23 1.33 3.13
CA ILE A 41 0.00 2.07 1.87
C ILE A 41 1.18 3.01 2.02
N LYS A 42 1.29 3.74 3.14
CA LYS A 42 2.38 4.68 3.39
C LYS A 42 3.74 3.98 3.45
N ILE A 43 3.85 2.85 4.17
CA ILE A 43 5.09 2.06 4.21
C ILE A 43 5.44 1.54 2.82
N LEU A 44 4.48 0.93 2.11
CA LEU A 44 4.75 0.35 0.79
C LEU A 44 5.14 1.42 -0.24
N LEU A 45 4.55 2.61 -0.15
CA LEU A 45 4.92 3.74 -1.00
C LEU A 45 6.35 4.20 -0.70
N SER A 46 6.70 4.39 0.58
CA SER A 46 8.06 4.74 0.99
C SER A 46 9.07 3.72 0.48
N ASN A 47 8.81 2.43 0.70
CA ASN A 47 9.67 1.34 0.23
C ASN A 47 9.80 1.32 -1.30
N ALA A 48 8.70 1.51 -2.03
CA ALA A 48 8.71 1.58 -3.48
C ALA A 48 9.57 2.75 -3.97
N ILE A 49 9.43 3.94 -3.36
CA ILE A 49 10.22 5.12 -3.68
C ILE A 49 11.72 4.88 -3.43
N SER A 50 12.08 4.35 -2.25
CA SER A 50 13.48 4.04 -1.91
C SER A 50 14.13 3.07 -2.89
N LYS A 51 13.36 2.15 -3.47
CA LYS A 51 13.83 1.22 -4.52
C LYS A 51 13.64 1.74 -5.95
N LYS A 52 13.47 3.06 -6.14
CA LYS A 52 13.24 3.73 -7.44
C LYS A 52 12.02 3.18 -8.22
N GLY A 53 11.07 2.58 -7.52
CA GLY A 53 9.85 2.00 -8.08
C GLY A 53 8.60 2.86 -7.86
N LYS A 54 7.44 2.21 -7.97
CA LYS A 54 6.11 2.80 -7.69
C LYS A 54 5.15 1.79 -7.08
N LEU A 55 4.20 2.27 -6.30
CA LEU A 55 3.12 1.50 -5.70
C LEU A 55 1.88 1.52 -6.60
N ILE A 56 1.37 0.33 -6.92
CA ILE A 56 0.11 0.12 -7.64
C ILE A 56 -0.89 -0.51 -6.68
N VAL A 57 -1.92 0.24 -6.30
CA VAL A 57 -3.00 -0.27 -5.46
C VAL A 57 -4.14 -0.71 -6.35
N LYS A 58 -4.46 -2.00 -6.37
CA LYS A 58 -5.63 -2.54 -7.07
C LYS A 58 -6.80 -2.62 -6.10
N VAL A 59 -7.93 -2.04 -6.49
CA VAL A 59 -9.17 -2.05 -5.71
C VAL A 59 -10.36 -2.47 -6.57
N LYS A 60 -11.46 -2.87 -5.93
CA LYS A 60 -12.75 -3.08 -6.60
C LYS A 60 -13.18 -1.83 -7.38
N LYS A 61 -13.97 -2.01 -8.43
CA LYS A 61 -14.40 -0.91 -9.33
C LYS A 61 -15.18 0.17 -8.58
N GLU A 62 -16.09 -0.25 -7.72
CA GLU A 62 -16.96 0.56 -6.87
C GLU A 62 -16.25 1.18 -5.65
N CYS A 63 -14.98 0.82 -5.40
CA CYS A 63 -14.25 1.32 -4.23
C CYS A 63 -14.17 2.86 -4.19
N LEU A 64 -14.58 3.44 -3.06
CA LEU A 64 -14.51 4.87 -2.77
C LEU A 64 -13.15 5.22 -2.16
N LEU A 65 -12.38 6.04 -2.88
CA LEU A 65 -11.12 6.57 -2.39
C LEU A 65 -11.39 7.80 -1.51
N LYS A 66 -11.02 7.73 -0.23
CA LYS A 66 -11.18 8.83 0.72
C LYS A 66 -10.16 9.95 0.47
N ASN A 67 -10.43 11.14 1.01
CA ASN A 67 -9.68 12.35 0.71
C ASN A 67 -8.21 12.28 1.11
N ASP A 68 -7.90 11.60 2.21
CA ASP A 68 -6.53 11.35 2.67
C ASP A 68 -5.70 10.55 1.66
N LEU A 69 -6.30 9.51 1.05
CA LEU A 69 -5.64 8.74 -0.01
C LEU A 69 -5.50 9.55 -1.29
N LYS A 70 -6.53 10.31 -1.68
CA LYS A 70 -6.45 11.21 -2.85
C LYS A 70 -5.35 12.26 -2.69
N GLN A 71 -5.22 12.83 -1.49
CA GLN A 71 -4.17 13.78 -1.16
C GLN A 71 -2.78 13.13 -1.26
N LEU A 72 -2.60 11.95 -0.64
CA LEU A 72 -1.35 11.19 -0.74
C LEU A 72 -0.98 10.91 -2.21
N MET A 73 -1.97 10.57 -3.04
CA MET A 73 -1.79 10.36 -4.47
C MET A 73 -1.37 11.63 -5.21
N LYS A 74 -1.94 12.79 -4.85
CA LYS A 74 -1.59 14.09 -5.44
C LYS A 74 -0.15 14.48 -5.11
N GLU A 75 0.26 14.31 -3.84
CA GLU A 75 1.63 14.57 -3.37
C GLU A 75 2.67 13.66 -4.03
N ASN A 76 2.26 12.47 -4.49
CA ASN A 76 3.14 11.43 -5.02
C ASN A 76 2.72 10.95 -6.42
N LYS A 77 2.26 11.87 -7.29
CA LYS A 77 1.55 11.60 -8.56
C LYS A 77 2.19 10.55 -9.50
N SER A 78 3.52 10.39 -9.48
CA SER A 78 4.25 9.41 -10.30
C SER A 78 4.64 8.12 -9.57
N LYS A 79 4.49 8.10 -8.25
CA LYS A 79 4.97 7.03 -7.35
C LYS A 79 3.85 6.17 -6.79
N ILE A 80 2.60 6.62 -6.83
CA ILE A 80 1.43 5.83 -6.45
C ILE A 80 0.33 5.92 -7.50
N LEU A 81 -0.31 4.79 -7.80
CA LEU A 81 -1.47 4.72 -8.70
C LEU A 81 -2.50 3.75 -8.14
N CYS A 82 -3.75 4.21 -8.01
CA CYS A 82 -4.88 3.33 -7.72
C CYS A 82 -5.55 2.88 -9.03
N LYS A 83 -5.62 1.57 -9.24
CA LYS A 83 -6.31 0.95 -10.38
C LYS A 83 -7.58 0.26 -9.89
N LYS A 84 -8.71 0.73 -10.39
CA LYS A 84 -10.02 0.10 -10.22
C LYS A 84 -10.13 -1.08 -11.18
N HIS A 85 -10.50 -2.25 -10.66
CA HIS A 85 -10.66 -3.48 -11.44
C HIS A 85 -11.89 -4.24 -10.96
N SER A 86 -12.56 -4.97 -11.86
CA SER A 86 -13.51 -6.00 -11.44
C SER A 86 -12.70 -7.14 -10.85
N ILE A 87 -12.58 -7.14 -9.53
CA ILE A 87 -11.97 -8.26 -8.81
C ILE A 87 -13.02 -9.37 -8.82
N LEU A 88 -12.95 -10.27 -9.80
CA LEU A 88 -13.60 -11.58 -9.70
C LEU A 88 -12.83 -12.34 -8.62
N LEU A 89 -13.47 -12.52 -7.47
CA LEU A 89 -13.06 -13.53 -6.48
C LEU A 89 -13.51 -14.90 -6.98
#